data_AF-A0A2D0RGK9-F1
#
_entry.id   AF-A0A2D0RGK9-F1
#
_cell.length_a   1.000
_cell.length_b   1.000
_cell.length_c   1.000
_cell.angle_alpha   90.00
_cell.angle_beta   90.00
_cell.angle_gamma   90.00
#
_symmetry.space_group_name_H-M   'P 1'
#
loop_
_entity.id
_entity.type
_entity.pdbx_description
1 polymer ?
#
loop_
_entity_poly.entity_id
_entity_poly.type
_entity_poly.pdbx_seq_one_letter_code
_entity_poly.pdbx_strand_id
1 'polypeptide(L)'
;MGLGVHPGRGDNPSPSQSHTTDNSGNVNQPRITLDGSYVDDVLQGQGVYTYEDGGVLYGTYVDGELNGPAQEFDPEGRLIFKGQYKDNIHYGICWIYYPDRGCVVGEVNEDGEMTGKAVAYVYPDGHTALYGSFVDGELIEARLATLTNQENGRPHFTVQPDSPVYSYDKSTSSCIAAHKTLIDPYESQRVYVGQSLISGAGEGLFAKTDADADTVMAFYNGVRITHSEVDARDWSLNGNTISLDEDTVIDVPEPFNHTENYCASLGHKANHSFTPNCKYDPFVHARFGPIKCIRTIRAVQKDEELTVAYGYDHEPSGKSGPEAPDWYKQELREFQEREAERRVKDSY
;
A
#
# COMPACT_ATOMS: atom_id res chain seq x y z
N MET A 1 40.95 63.65 -5.99
CA MET A 1 41.28 62.23 -6.15
C MET A 1 41.33 61.65 -4.75
N GLY A 2 40.26 61.02 -4.27
CA GLY A 2 40.07 59.56 -4.28
C GLY A 2 40.67 58.98 -2.98
N LEU A 3 40.05 58.15 -2.17
CA LEU A 3 38.91 57.24 -2.30
C LEU A 3 38.27 57.05 -0.92
N GLY A 4 36.94 56.93 -0.90
CA GLY A 4 36.15 56.62 0.29
C GLY A 4 36.23 55.15 0.67
N VAL A 5 36.15 54.90 1.98
CA VAL A 5 36.01 53.60 2.59
C VAL A 5 34.52 53.27 2.65
N HIS A 6 34.09 52.21 1.95
CA HIS A 6 32.79 51.57 2.17
C HIS A 6 32.99 50.32 3.03
N PRO A 7 32.27 50.15 4.16
CA PRO A 7 32.14 48.84 4.77
C PRO A 7 31.09 48.05 3.98
N GLY A 8 31.43 46.79 3.68
CA GLY A 8 30.56 45.84 2.98
C GLY A 8 29.20 45.70 3.65
N ARG A 9 28.14 45.71 2.83
CA ARG A 9 26.81 45.30 3.24
C ARG A 9 26.89 43.81 3.57
N GLY A 10 26.49 43.47 4.79
CA GLY A 10 26.18 42.08 5.13
C GLY A 10 24.88 41.70 4.42
N ASP A 11 24.94 40.63 3.65
CA ASP A 11 23.76 39.96 3.09
C ASP A 11 23.03 39.28 4.24
N ASN A 12 22.11 40.02 4.86
CA ASN A 12 21.15 39.41 5.77
C ASN A 12 20.08 38.72 4.92
N PRO A 13 19.79 37.43 5.14
CA PRO A 13 18.66 36.78 4.49
C PRO A 13 17.37 37.53 4.85
N SER A 14 16.53 37.76 3.83
CA SER A 14 15.19 38.33 4.01
C SER A 14 14.35 37.41 4.89
N PRO A 15 13.42 37.93 5.72
CA PRO A 15 12.50 37.10 6.48
C PRO A 15 11.69 36.19 5.55
N SER A 16 11.26 35.03 6.06
CA SER A 16 10.48 34.03 5.32
C SER A 16 9.35 34.70 4.50
N GLN A 17 9.35 34.49 3.20
CA GLN A 17 8.32 35.01 2.29
C GLN A 17 7.53 33.86 1.68
N SER A 18 6.24 34.09 1.46
CA SER A 18 5.34 33.16 0.82
C SER A 18 5.04 33.61 -0.61
N HIS A 19 5.55 32.90 -1.62
CA HIS A 19 5.13 33.10 -2.99
C HIS A 19 3.96 32.20 -3.33
N THR A 20 3.02 32.78 -4.05
CA THR A 20 1.75 32.12 -4.35
C THR A 20 1.36 32.45 -5.79
N THR A 21 1.21 31.42 -6.61
CA THR A 21 0.75 31.55 -7.99
C THR A 21 -0.78 31.50 -7.98
N ASP A 22 -1.42 32.65 -8.17
CA ASP A 22 -2.87 32.77 -8.36
C ASP A 22 -3.17 32.85 -9.85
N ASN A 23 -3.91 31.88 -10.39
CA ASN A 23 -4.42 31.96 -11.76
C ASN A 23 -5.95 32.08 -11.84
N SER A 24 -6.65 32.34 -10.74
CA SER A 24 -8.05 32.75 -10.76
C SER A 24 -8.49 33.33 -9.41
N GLY A 25 -8.96 34.58 -9.40
CA GLY A 25 -9.42 35.30 -8.21
C GLY A 25 -10.69 34.73 -7.56
N ASN A 26 -10.64 33.50 -7.07
CA ASN A 26 -11.71 32.79 -6.40
C ASN A 26 -11.21 32.24 -5.04
N VAL A 27 -11.82 32.70 -3.95
CA VAL A 27 -11.29 32.63 -2.57
C VAL A 27 -11.38 31.23 -1.93
N ASN A 28 -11.59 30.16 -2.72
CA ASN A 28 -11.83 28.81 -2.22
C ASN A 28 -11.17 27.69 -3.08
N GLN A 29 -10.08 27.98 -3.79
CA GLN A 29 -9.29 26.92 -4.45
C GLN A 29 -7.98 26.66 -3.69
N PRO A 30 -7.54 25.40 -3.63
CA PRO A 30 -6.23 25.08 -3.10
C PRO A 30 -5.18 25.77 -3.95
N ARG A 31 -4.15 26.31 -3.30
CA ARG A 31 -3.20 27.24 -3.90
C ARG A 31 -1.82 26.65 -3.78
N ILE A 32 -1.10 26.63 -4.90
CA ILE A 32 0.33 26.31 -4.86
C ILE A 32 1.04 27.41 -4.09
N THR A 33 1.75 27.03 -3.03
CA THR A 33 2.56 27.95 -2.23
C THR A 33 3.98 27.47 -2.14
N LEU A 34 4.92 28.40 -2.23
CA LEU A 34 6.34 28.16 -2.00
C LEU A 34 6.82 29.14 -0.93
N ASP A 35 7.12 28.60 0.25
CA ASP A 35 7.52 29.35 1.42
C ASP A 35 9.00 29.10 1.73
N GLY A 36 9.77 30.16 1.95
CA GLY A 36 11.17 30.03 2.34
C GLY A 36 11.95 31.35 2.39
N SER A 37 13.28 31.25 2.46
CA SER A 37 14.17 32.42 2.51
C SER A 37 14.63 32.79 1.10
N TYR A 38 14.59 34.08 0.76
CA TYR A 38 14.94 34.57 -0.57
C TYR A 38 16.15 35.51 -0.54
N VAL A 39 17.05 35.32 -1.50
CA VAL A 39 18.19 36.20 -1.81
C VAL A 39 18.07 36.58 -3.28
N ASP A 40 17.95 37.88 -3.57
CA ASP A 40 17.76 38.40 -4.94
C ASP A 40 16.61 37.73 -5.71
N ASP A 41 15.45 37.56 -5.05
CA ASP A 41 14.25 36.88 -5.56
C ASP A 41 14.44 35.37 -5.86
N VAL A 42 15.55 34.78 -5.42
CA VAL A 42 15.86 33.36 -5.57
C VAL A 42 15.73 32.63 -4.24
N LEU A 43 15.02 31.50 -4.23
CA LEU A 43 14.81 30.70 -3.02
C LEU A 43 16.11 30.01 -2.58
N GLN A 44 16.40 30.08 -1.28
CA GLN A 44 17.61 29.55 -0.66
C GLN A 44 17.30 28.87 0.67
N GLY A 45 18.05 27.80 0.97
CA GLY A 45 17.96 27.08 2.23
C GLY A 45 16.71 26.21 2.33
N GLN A 46 16.15 26.10 3.53
CA GLN A 46 14.94 25.28 3.74
C GLN A 46 13.71 25.98 3.14
N GLY A 47 12.93 25.23 2.37
CA GLY A 47 11.68 25.69 1.78
C GLY A 47 10.58 24.64 1.87
N VAL A 48 9.34 25.11 1.78
CA VAL A 48 8.12 24.29 1.79
C VAL A 48 7.33 24.59 0.53
N TYR A 49 7.09 23.57 -0.28
CA TYR A 49 6.23 23.64 -1.45
C TYR A 49 4.92 22.89 -1.14
N THR A 50 3.79 23.56 -1.25
CA THR A 50 2.46 22.96 -1.09
C THR A 50 1.85 22.76 -2.46
N TYR A 51 1.50 21.52 -2.78
CA TYR A 51 0.86 21.13 -4.02
C TYR A 51 -0.62 21.54 -4.03
N GLU A 52 -1.23 21.56 -5.22
CA GLU A 52 -2.64 21.90 -5.39
C GLU A 52 -3.58 20.88 -4.71
N ASP A 53 -3.16 19.63 -4.55
CA ASP A 53 -3.96 18.61 -3.84
C ASP A 53 -3.84 18.70 -2.31
N GLY A 54 -2.97 19.57 -1.79
CA GLY A 54 -2.67 19.71 -0.36
C GLY A 54 -1.47 18.90 0.12
N GLY A 55 -0.82 18.12 -0.75
CA GLY A 55 0.47 17.50 -0.46
C GLY A 55 1.54 18.55 -0.14
N VAL A 56 2.61 18.14 0.53
CA VAL A 56 3.68 19.05 0.95
C VAL A 56 5.06 18.46 0.72
N LEU A 57 5.94 19.22 0.08
CA LEU A 57 7.36 18.94 -0.06
C LEU A 57 8.16 19.88 0.85
N TYR A 58 8.91 19.31 1.79
CA TYR A 58 9.95 19.99 2.55
C TYR A 58 11.28 19.73 1.85
N GLY A 59 11.96 20.78 1.41
CA GLY A 59 13.17 20.66 0.60
C GLY A 59 14.27 21.64 0.99
N THR A 60 15.49 21.30 0.61
CA THR A 60 16.62 22.23 0.62
C THR A 60 16.80 22.80 -0.78
N TYR A 61 16.86 24.12 -0.88
CA TYR A 61 16.98 24.85 -2.13
C TYR A 61 18.31 25.58 -2.21
N VAL A 62 18.95 25.52 -3.38
CA VAL A 62 20.13 26.30 -3.74
C VAL A 62 19.85 26.90 -5.10
N ASP A 63 19.94 28.23 -5.18
CA ASP A 63 19.68 29.00 -6.40
C ASP A 63 18.30 28.70 -7.03
N GLY A 64 17.29 28.48 -6.18
CA GLY A 64 15.91 28.20 -6.59
C GLY A 64 15.64 26.74 -6.95
N GLU A 65 16.66 25.88 -6.94
CA GLU A 65 16.56 24.46 -7.29
C GLU A 65 16.69 23.57 -6.07
N LEU A 66 15.94 22.46 -6.03
CA LEU A 66 16.06 21.44 -5.00
C LEU A 66 17.45 20.80 -5.04
N ASN A 67 18.20 21.01 -3.96
CA ASN A 67 19.57 20.60 -3.78
C ASN A 67 19.80 20.28 -2.29
N GLY A 68 19.82 18.99 -1.96
CA GLY A 68 19.98 18.49 -0.59
C GLY A 68 18.77 17.70 -0.09
N PRO A 69 18.63 17.54 1.25
CA PRO A 69 17.58 16.71 1.82
C PRO A 69 16.17 17.18 1.50
N ALA A 70 15.29 16.21 1.27
CA ALA A 70 13.87 16.47 1.09
C ALA A 70 12.97 15.35 1.62
N GLN A 71 11.75 15.73 1.98
CA GLN A 71 10.67 14.84 2.39
C GLN A 71 9.36 15.31 1.77
N GLU A 72 8.58 14.37 1.24
CA GLU A 72 7.28 14.65 0.65
C GLU A 72 6.18 13.91 1.39
N PHE A 73 5.06 14.58 1.57
CA PHE A 73 3.87 14.08 2.25
C PHE A 73 2.66 14.23 1.34
N ASP A 74 1.79 13.23 1.35
CA ASP A 74 0.49 13.32 0.67
C ASP A 74 -0.49 14.26 1.43
N PRO A 75 -1.68 14.56 0.87
CA PRO A 75 -2.65 15.44 1.52
C PRO A 75 -3.15 14.96 2.89
N GLU A 76 -3.04 13.66 3.18
CA GLU A 76 -3.36 13.07 4.47
C GLU A 76 -2.19 13.17 5.48
N GLY A 77 -1.05 13.73 5.07
CA GLY A 77 0.14 13.90 5.88
C GLY A 77 0.98 12.62 6.03
N ARG A 78 0.77 11.61 5.18
CA ARG A 78 1.60 10.40 5.15
C ARG A 78 2.86 10.68 4.35
N LEU A 79 4.01 10.26 4.88
CA LEU A 79 5.29 10.36 4.19
C LEU A 79 5.26 9.46 2.95
N ILE A 80 5.46 10.04 1.76
CA ILE A 80 5.49 9.33 0.47
C ILE A 80 6.89 9.31 -0.15
N PHE A 81 7.75 10.26 0.21
CA PHE A 81 9.15 10.28 -0.22
C PHE A 81 10.08 10.79 0.89
N LYS A 82 11.27 10.19 0.95
CA LYS A 82 12.39 10.70 1.76
C LYS A 82 13.71 10.44 1.02
N GLY A 83 14.46 11.49 0.73
CA GLY A 83 15.69 11.35 -0.03
C GLY A 83 16.49 12.64 -0.09
N GLN A 84 17.27 12.77 -1.15
CA GLN A 84 17.98 13.99 -1.50
C GLN A 84 17.64 14.37 -2.93
N TYR A 85 17.79 15.65 -3.24
CA TYR A 85 17.77 16.15 -4.61
C TYR A 85 19.13 16.72 -4.98
N LYS A 86 19.42 16.71 -6.28
CA LYS A 86 20.48 17.47 -6.92
C LYS A 86 19.93 18.02 -8.24
N ASP A 87 19.97 19.33 -8.42
CA ASP A 87 19.48 20.01 -9.63
C ASP A 87 18.03 19.62 -9.97
N ASN A 88 17.14 19.55 -8.95
CA ASN A 88 15.74 19.08 -9.04
C ASN A 88 15.52 17.59 -9.37
N ILE A 89 16.57 16.77 -9.42
CA ILE A 89 16.48 15.32 -9.67
C ILE A 89 16.75 14.57 -8.36
N HIS A 90 16.04 13.48 -8.09
CA HIS A 90 16.36 12.62 -6.95
C HIS A 90 17.82 12.17 -7.00
N TYR A 91 18.48 12.11 -5.84
CA TYR A 91 19.91 11.84 -5.77
C TYR A 91 20.27 10.94 -4.58
N GLY A 92 21.20 10.02 -4.81
CA GLY A 92 21.70 9.11 -3.78
C GLY A 92 20.63 8.14 -3.27
N ILE A 93 20.64 7.84 -1.98
CA ILE A 93 19.67 6.91 -1.37
C ILE A 93 18.33 7.61 -1.18
N CYS A 94 17.29 7.09 -1.82
CA CYS A 94 15.92 7.57 -1.68
C CYS A 94 14.99 6.45 -1.17
N TRP A 95 13.89 6.84 -0.55
CA TRP A 95 12.82 5.98 -0.05
C TRP A 95 11.50 6.49 -0.64
N ILE A 96 10.75 5.59 -1.28
CA ILE A 96 9.41 5.84 -1.82
C ILE A 96 8.44 4.97 -1.05
N TYR A 97 7.49 5.57 -0.35
CA TYR A 97 6.53 4.87 0.52
C TYR A 97 5.18 4.75 -0.16
N TYR A 98 4.60 3.55 -0.11
CA TYR A 98 3.26 3.30 -0.60
C TYR A 98 2.21 3.50 0.49
N PRO A 99 0.95 3.82 0.13
CA PRO A 99 -0.15 3.98 1.09
C PRO A 99 -0.37 2.76 1.99
N ASP A 100 0.01 1.56 1.54
CA ASP A 100 -0.13 0.30 2.28
C ASP A 100 0.97 0.02 3.32
N ARG A 101 1.94 0.94 3.47
CA ARG A 101 3.14 0.90 4.33
C ARG A 101 4.32 0.09 3.81
N GLY A 102 4.23 -0.53 2.63
CA GLY A 102 5.42 -0.96 1.90
C GLY A 102 6.25 0.23 1.41
N CYS A 103 7.51 0.02 1.08
CA CYS A 103 8.34 1.04 0.44
C CYS A 103 9.39 0.45 -0.51
N VAL A 104 9.82 1.24 -1.50
CA VAL A 104 10.99 0.96 -2.32
C VAL A 104 12.14 1.86 -1.88
N VAL A 105 13.32 1.29 -1.73
CA VAL A 105 14.52 1.99 -1.30
C VAL A 105 15.74 1.55 -2.09
N GLY A 106 16.57 2.51 -2.48
CA GLY A 106 17.81 2.24 -3.19
C GLY A 106 18.56 3.51 -3.54
N GLU A 107 19.76 3.32 -4.09
CA GLU A 107 20.45 4.40 -4.81
C GLU A 107 19.77 4.58 -6.17
N VAL A 108 19.28 5.79 -6.44
CA VAL A 108 18.64 6.12 -7.72
C VAL A 108 19.67 6.23 -8.85
N ASN A 109 19.24 6.06 -10.10
CA ASN A 109 20.09 6.25 -11.28
C ASN A 109 20.33 7.74 -11.58
N GLU A 110 21.00 8.05 -12.70
CA GLU A 110 21.30 9.42 -13.12
C GLU A 110 20.07 10.28 -13.45
N ASP A 111 18.95 9.63 -13.77
CA ASP A 111 17.66 10.26 -14.04
C ASP A 111 16.78 10.38 -12.78
N GLY A 112 17.27 9.94 -11.61
CA GLY A 112 16.54 9.98 -10.34
C GLY A 112 15.51 8.86 -10.14
N GLU A 113 15.57 7.82 -10.95
CA GLU A 113 14.66 6.68 -10.95
C GLU A 113 15.16 5.55 -10.05
N MET A 114 14.24 4.74 -9.52
CA MET A 114 14.54 3.52 -8.76
C MET A 114 14.99 2.37 -9.66
N THR A 115 16.08 2.58 -10.39
CA THR A 115 16.64 1.67 -11.39
C THR A 115 18.04 1.24 -11.00
N GLY A 116 18.25 -0.05 -10.72
CA GLY A 116 19.55 -0.56 -10.29
C GLY A 116 19.50 -1.99 -9.77
N LYS A 117 20.68 -2.56 -9.49
CA LYS A 117 20.85 -3.95 -8.97
C LYS A 117 20.88 -4.07 -7.44
N ALA A 118 20.77 -2.93 -6.75
CA ALA A 118 20.89 -2.79 -5.31
C ALA A 118 19.71 -1.98 -4.75
N VAL A 119 18.52 -2.32 -5.21
CA VAL A 119 17.25 -1.72 -4.79
C VAL A 119 16.46 -2.77 -3.99
N ALA A 120 15.62 -2.32 -3.07
CA ALA A 120 14.80 -3.19 -2.26
C ALA A 120 13.35 -2.73 -2.23
N TYR A 121 12.43 -3.68 -2.28
CA TYR A 121 11.09 -3.50 -1.72
C TYR A 121 11.10 -3.98 -0.26
N VAL A 122 10.67 -3.14 0.67
CA VAL A 122 10.50 -3.49 2.09
C VAL A 122 9.01 -3.58 2.38
N TYR A 123 8.59 -4.72 2.93
CA TYR A 123 7.21 -4.99 3.31
C TYR A 123 6.76 -4.12 4.50
N PRO A 124 5.44 -4.08 4.81
CA PRO A 124 4.89 -3.24 5.88
C PRO A 124 5.44 -3.46 7.29
N ASP A 125 6.15 -4.58 7.54
CA ASP A 125 6.79 -4.84 8.82
C ASP A 125 8.13 -4.10 9.01
N GLY A 126 8.59 -3.39 7.99
CA GLY A 126 9.83 -2.63 8.02
C GLY A 126 11.09 -3.49 8.10
N HIS A 127 11.00 -4.82 7.98
CA HIS A 127 12.14 -5.71 8.08
C HIS A 127 12.22 -6.77 6.97
N THR A 128 11.10 -7.33 6.52
CA THR A 128 11.07 -8.30 5.42
C THR A 128 11.26 -7.52 4.12
N ALA A 129 12.18 -7.96 3.26
CA ALA A 129 12.50 -7.25 2.03
C ALA A 129 12.75 -8.20 0.84
N LEU A 130 12.51 -7.69 -0.36
CA LEU A 130 12.99 -8.27 -1.62
C LEU A 130 14.12 -7.36 -2.13
N TYR A 131 15.36 -7.83 -2.08
CA TYR A 131 16.55 -7.06 -2.46
C TYR A 131 17.16 -7.59 -3.76
N GLY A 132 17.35 -6.71 -4.75
CA GLY A 132 17.91 -7.07 -6.04
C GLY A 132 17.76 -5.98 -7.11
N SER A 133 17.38 -6.41 -8.31
CA SER A 133 17.29 -5.58 -9.51
C SER A 133 15.89 -5.03 -9.72
N PHE A 134 15.81 -3.72 -9.95
CA PHE A 134 14.59 -2.97 -10.23
C PHE A 134 14.81 -2.03 -11.42
N VAL A 135 13.73 -1.70 -12.14
CA VAL A 135 13.69 -0.68 -13.19
C VAL A 135 12.46 0.17 -12.91
N ASP A 136 12.66 1.48 -12.74
CA ASP A 136 11.60 2.44 -12.40
C ASP A 136 10.74 1.99 -11.18
N GLY A 137 11.40 1.39 -10.18
CA GLY A 137 10.74 0.84 -9.00
C GLY A 137 9.96 -0.47 -9.23
N GLU A 138 9.87 -0.97 -10.46
CA GLU A 138 9.31 -2.28 -10.76
C GLU A 138 10.36 -3.39 -10.54
N LEU A 139 9.93 -4.46 -9.87
CA LEU A 139 10.78 -5.58 -9.51
C LEU A 139 11.16 -6.42 -10.74
N ILE A 140 12.45 -6.50 -11.05
CA ILE A 140 12.96 -7.39 -12.12
C ILE A 140 13.32 -8.76 -11.53
N GLU A 141 14.27 -8.78 -10.60
CA GLU A 141 14.73 -10.00 -9.93
C GLU A 141 15.29 -9.68 -8.55
N ALA A 142 14.72 -10.26 -7.50
CA ALA A 142 15.20 -10.07 -6.13
C ALA A 142 15.14 -11.34 -5.32
N ARG A 143 15.97 -11.41 -4.27
CA ARG A 143 15.92 -12.47 -3.26
C ARG A 143 15.37 -11.92 -1.96
N LEU A 144 14.86 -12.83 -1.14
CA LEU A 144 14.45 -12.50 0.22
C LEU A 144 15.65 -11.95 0.98
N ALA A 145 15.43 -10.84 1.66
CA ALA A 145 16.39 -10.19 2.52
C ALA A 145 15.73 -9.69 3.80
N THR A 146 16.55 -9.36 4.78
CA THR A 146 16.11 -8.69 6.00
C THR A 146 16.79 -7.35 6.13
N LEU A 147 16.02 -6.27 6.32
CA LEU A 147 16.56 -4.97 6.72
C LEU A 147 17.04 -5.06 8.17
N THR A 148 18.35 -5.00 8.36
CA THR A 148 18.99 -5.23 9.67
C THR A 148 19.38 -3.95 10.40
N ASN A 149 19.73 -2.91 9.65
CA ASN A 149 20.13 -1.62 10.20
C ASN A 149 19.84 -0.49 9.20
N GLN A 150 19.77 0.74 9.70
CA GLN A 150 19.76 1.96 8.91
C GLN A 150 20.79 2.94 9.48
N GLU A 151 21.83 3.27 8.72
CA GLU A 151 22.85 4.25 9.13
C GLU A 151 22.68 5.51 8.31
N ASN A 152 22.32 6.63 8.96
CA ASN A 152 22.08 7.91 8.31
C ASN A 152 21.11 7.82 7.10
N GLY A 153 20.09 6.97 7.20
CA GLY A 153 19.10 6.74 6.13
C GLY A 153 19.53 5.73 5.06
N ARG A 154 20.76 5.19 5.11
CA ARG A 154 21.22 4.11 4.24
C ARG A 154 20.81 2.75 4.81
N PRO A 155 20.00 1.95 4.10
CA PRO A 155 19.57 0.64 4.56
C PRO A 155 20.71 -0.40 4.44
N HIS A 156 20.76 -1.33 5.39
CA HIS A 156 21.64 -2.50 5.34
C HIS A 156 20.82 -3.79 5.31
N PHE A 157 20.94 -4.54 4.23
CA PHE A 157 20.21 -5.77 4.00
C PHE A 157 21.09 -7.01 4.18
N THR A 158 20.55 -8.02 4.85
CA THR A 158 21.11 -9.37 4.85
C THR A 158 20.28 -10.22 3.88
N VAL A 159 20.86 -10.54 2.73
CA VAL A 159 20.22 -11.36 1.69
C VAL A 159 20.28 -12.84 2.08
N GLN A 160 19.19 -13.56 1.87
CA GLN A 160 19.14 -15.02 1.99
C GLN A 160 19.47 -15.64 0.63
N PRO A 161 20.71 -16.12 0.39
CA PRO A 161 21.14 -16.52 -0.95
C PRO A 161 20.37 -17.73 -1.49
N ASP A 162 19.92 -18.61 -0.60
CA ASP A 162 19.19 -19.83 -0.93
C ASP A 162 17.66 -19.61 -1.08
N SER A 163 17.17 -18.38 -0.86
CA SER A 163 15.76 -18.08 -1.10
C SER A 163 15.42 -18.23 -2.58
N PRO A 164 14.15 -18.46 -2.94
CA PRO A 164 13.72 -18.27 -4.32
C PRO A 164 14.02 -16.86 -4.83
N VAL A 165 13.99 -16.73 -6.17
CA VAL A 165 14.01 -15.42 -6.85
C VAL A 165 12.56 -15.00 -7.08
N TYR A 166 12.28 -13.74 -6.80
CA TYR A 166 11.00 -13.09 -7.02
C TYR A 166 11.16 -12.05 -8.14
N SER A 167 10.17 -11.99 -9.03
CA SER A 167 10.07 -11.01 -10.10
C SER A 167 8.66 -10.40 -10.08
N TYR A 168 8.47 -9.24 -10.71
CA TYR A 168 7.14 -8.77 -11.03
C TYR A 168 6.41 -9.82 -11.90
N ASP A 169 5.18 -10.15 -11.51
CA ASP A 169 4.37 -11.26 -11.99
C ASP A 169 2.89 -10.88 -11.83
N LYS A 170 2.52 -9.71 -12.36
CA LYS A 170 1.13 -9.25 -12.36
C LYS A 170 0.26 -10.21 -13.17
N SER A 171 -0.81 -10.66 -12.56
CA SER A 171 -1.78 -11.56 -13.18
C SER A 171 -2.51 -10.93 -14.38
N THR A 172 -3.06 -11.79 -15.24
CA THR A 172 -3.93 -11.42 -16.35
C THR A 172 -5.33 -12.03 -16.15
N SER A 173 -6.22 -11.90 -17.14
CA SER A 173 -7.52 -12.57 -17.10
C SER A 173 -7.45 -14.10 -17.16
N SER A 174 -6.32 -14.67 -17.59
CA SER A 174 -6.16 -16.12 -17.79
C SER A 174 -4.94 -16.73 -17.09
N CYS A 175 -4.03 -15.90 -16.58
CA CYS A 175 -2.84 -16.35 -15.84
C CYS A 175 -2.83 -15.71 -14.44
N ILE A 176 -3.02 -16.53 -13.40
CA ILE A 176 -3.02 -16.07 -12.00
C ILE A 176 -1.61 -15.69 -11.50
N ALA A 177 -0.60 -16.41 -11.97
CA ALA A 177 0.82 -16.23 -11.67
C ALA A 177 1.67 -17.17 -12.54
N ALA A 178 2.89 -16.75 -12.90
CA ALA A 178 3.89 -17.62 -13.49
C ALA A 178 4.29 -18.74 -12.51
N HIS A 179 4.53 -18.38 -11.23
CA HIS A 179 4.94 -19.31 -10.17
C HIS A 179 3.85 -19.48 -9.10
N LYS A 180 2.88 -20.36 -9.37
CA LYS A 180 1.65 -20.54 -8.56
C LYS A 180 1.90 -21.05 -7.14
N THR A 181 2.97 -21.80 -6.93
CA THR A 181 3.35 -22.38 -5.64
C THR A 181 4.57 -21.71 -5.00
N LEU A 182 5.05 -20.60 -5.59
CA LEU A 182 6.05 -19.75 -4.96
C LEU A 182 5.36 -18.90 -3.91
N ILE A 183 5.50 -19.29 -2.65
CA ILE A 183 4.88 -18.64 -1.50
C ILE A 183 5.48 -17.25 -1.28
N ASP A 184 4.62 -16.28 -0.96
CA ASP A 184 5.05 -14.96 -0.51
C ASP A 184 5.77 -15.03 0.86
N PRO A 185 6.99 -14.48 0.98
CA PRO A 185 7.79 -14.63 2.20
C PRO A 185 7.22 -13.87 3.40
N TYR A 186 6.51 -12.77 3.19
CA TYR A 186 5.89 -11.98 4.26
C TYR A 186 4.64 -12.67 4.79
N GLU A 187 3.77 -13.13 3.88
CA GLU A 187 2.53 -13.84 4.22
C GLU A 187 2.84 -15.17 4.92
N SER A 188 3.89 -15.88 4.47
CA SER A 188 4.30 -17.18 5.05
C SER A 188 4.68 -17.12 6.53
N GLN A 189 5.08 -15.94 7.03
CA GLN A 189 5.42 -15.73 8.43
C GLN A 189 4.19 -15.44 9.30
N ARG A 190 3.06 -15.06 8.69
CA ARG A 190 1.90 -14.47 9.37
C ARG A 190 0.66 -15.35 9.34
N VAL A 191 0.49 -16.17 8.32
CA VAL A 191 -0.74 -16.96 8.17
C VAL A 191 -0.50 -18.40 7.76
N TYR A 192 -1.49 -19.25 8.07
CA TYR A 192 -1.63 -20.59 7.52
C TYR A 192 -3.08 -20.89 7.18
N VAL A 193 -3.30 -21.88 6.33
CA VAL A 193 -4.63 -22.42 6.02
C VAL A 193 -4.90 -23.63 6.90
N GLY A 194 -6.09 -23.71 7.48
CA GLY A 194 -6.55 -24.82 8.31
C GLY A 194 -8.05 -25.07 8.14
N GLN A 195 -8.59 -26.07 8.82
CA GLN A 195 -10.04 -26.30 8.87
C GLN A 195 -10.70 -25.13 9.64
N SER A 196 -11.66 -24.46 9.02
CA SER A 196 -12.39 -23.34 9.63
C SER A 196 -13.14 -23.76 10.90
N LEU A 197 -13.23 -22.85 11.86
CA LEU A 197 -14.07 -22.99 13.05
C LEU A 197 -15.55 -22.68 12.73
N ILE A 198 -15.82 -22.06 11.59
CA ILE A 198 -17.16 -21.78 11.09
C ILE A 198 -17.73 -23.07 10.48
N SER A 199 -18.85 -23.54 11.04
CA SER A 199 -19.46 -24.80 10.64
C SER A 199 -19.87 -24.79 9.17
N GLY A 200 -19.27 -25.68 8.37
CA GLY A 200 -19.59 -25.84 6.95
C GLY A 200 -18.84 -24.90 6.02
N ALA A 201 -17.97 -24.02 6.53
CA ALA A 201 -17.18 -23.09 5.71
C ALA A 201 -15.96 -23.74 5.02
N GLY A 202 -15.63 -24.99 5.35
CA GLY A 202 -14.47 -25.68 4.78
C GLY A 202 -13.15 -25.18 5.40
N GLU A 203 -12.22 -24.71 4.57
CA GLU A 203 -10.95 -24.17 5.04
C GLU A 203 -11.10 -22.71 5.51
N GLY A 204 -10.18 -22.25 6.36
CA GLY A 204 -10.08 -20.88 6.85
C GLY A 204 -8.62 -20.42 6.90
N LEU A 205 -8.42 -19.12 7.02
CA LEU A 205 -7.11 -18.48 7.17
C LEU A 205 -6.86 -18.18 8.66
N PHE A 206 -5.70 -18.54 9.19
CA PHE A 206 -5.38 -18.40 10.61
C PHE A 206 -4.08 -17.64 10.81
N ALA A 207 -3.99 -16.87 11.90
CA ALA A 207 -2.77 -16.17 12.28
C ALA A 207 -1.69 -17.13 12.82
N LYS A 208 -0.45 -17.04 12.34
CA LYS A 208 0.71 -17.77 12.88
C LYS A 208 1.32 -17.15 14.12
N THR A 209 1.08 -15.86 14.32
CA THR A 209 1.64 -15.03 15.38
C THR A 209 0.59 -14.03 15.83
N ASP A 210 0.73 -13.52 17.05
CA ASP A 210 0.00 -12.34 17.49
C ASP A 210 0.28 -11.18 16.54
N ALA A 211 -0.74 -10.37 16.27
CA ALA A 211 -0.62 -9.17 15.46
C ALA A 211 -1.47 -8.05 16.03
N ASP A 212 -0.95 -6.83 16.00
CA ASP A 212 -1.68 -5.63 16.41
C ASP A 212 -2.78 -5.28 15.39
N ALA A 213 -3.65 -4.33 15.75
CA ALA A 213 -4.54 -3.71 14.78
C ALA A 213 -3.74 -3.07 13.64
N ASP A 214 -4.35 -2.96 12.45
CA ASP A 214 -3.75 -2.32 11.29
C ASP A 214 -2.46 -3.01 10.78
N THR A 215 -2.40 -4.34 10.95
CA THR A 215 -1.35 -5.21 10.45
C THR A 215 -1.81 -5.93 9.19
N VAL A 216 -1.02 -5.88 8.12
CA VAL A 216 -1.25 -6.68 6.90
C VAL A 216 -0.91 -8.13 7.20
N MET A 217 -1.85 -9.05 6.98
CA MET A 217 -1.69 -10.48 7.29
C MET A 217 -1.51 -11.34 6.05
N ALA A 218 -2.24 -11.04 4.97
CA ALA A 218 -2.29 -11.84 3.75
C ALA A 218 -2.60 -11.00 2.51
N PHE A 219 -2.33 -11.56 1.34
CA PHE A 219 -2.51 -10.92 0.04
C PHE A 219 -3.60 -11.61 -0.77
N TYR A 220 -4.41 -10.82 -1.46
CA TYR A 220 -5.49 -11.30 -2.32
C TYR A 220 -5.13 -11.02 -3.79
N ASN A 221 -4.26 -11.87 -4.34
CA ASN A 221 -4.00 -11.94 -5.78
C ASN A 221 -4.91 -12.99 -6.44
N GLY A 222 -5.17 -12.80 -7.72
CA GLY A 222 -6.05 -13.63 -8.53
C GLY A 222 -6.00 -13.21 -10.00
N VAL A 223 -6.70 -13.91 -10.88
CA VAL A 223 -6.91 -13.43 -12.26
C VAL A 223 -7.71 -12.13 -12.26
N ARG A 224 -7.57 -11.34 -13.31
CA ARG A 224 -8.20 -10.01 -13.44
C ARG A 224 -9.27 -10.05 -14.53
N ILE A 225 -10.53 -9.98 -14.13
CA ILE A 225 -11.70 -10.05 -15.01
C ILE A 225 -12.58 -8.81 -14.81
N THR A 226 -13.55 -8.60 -15.71
CA THR A 226 -14.46 -7.44 -15.63
C THR A 226 -15.65 -7.72 -14.70
N HIS A 227 -16.24 -6.67 -14.14
CA HIS A 227 -17.51 -6.78 -13.40
C HIS A 227 -18.60 -7.43 -14.27
N SER A 228 -18.71 -7.02 -15.54
CA SER A 228 -19.70 -7.59 -16.47
C SER A 228 -19.55 -9.10 -16.70
N GLU A 229 -18.33 -9.64 -16.70
CA GLU A 229 -18.10 -11.09 -16.78
C GLU A 229 -18.56 -11.83 -15.51
N VAL A 230 -18.35 -11.22 -14.34
CA VAL A 230 -18.75 -11.76 -13.03
C VAL A 230 -20.27 -11.75 -12.87
N ASP A 231 -20.92 -10.67 -13.29
CA ASP A 231 -22.37 -10.49 -13.20
C ASP A 231 -23.13 -11.39 -14.20
N ALA A 232 -22.52 -11.69 -15.34
CA ALA A 232 -23.13 -12.51 -16.39
C ALA A 232 -23.03 -14.02 -16.15
N ARG A 233 -22.14 -14.48 -15.26
CA ARG A 233 -21.91 -15.91 -15.01
C ARG A 233 -22.66 -16.43 -13.78
N ASP A 234 -22.72 -17.75 -13.65
CA ASP A 234 -23.39 -18.40 -12.52
C ASP A 234 -22.70 -18.03 -11.20
N TRP A 235 -23.51 -17.72 -10.18
CA TRP A 235 -23.03 -17.29 -8.87
C TRP A 235 -22.15 -18.35 -8.17
N SER A 236 -22.30 -19.63 -8.51
CA SER A 236 -21.43 -20.71 -8.01
C SER A 236 -19.96 -20.53 -8.39
N LEU A 237 -19.66 -19.74 -9.42
CA LEU A 237 -18.31 -19.42 -9.85
C LEU A 237 -17.73 -18.18 -9.14
N ASN A 238 -18.53 -17.45 -8.36
CA ASN A 238 -18.17 -16.18 -7.73
C ASN A 238 -17.76 -16.32 -6.26
N GLY A 239 -17.39 -17.52 -5.82
CA GLY A 239 -17.03 -17.77 -4.42
C GLY A 239 -15.78 -17.02 -3.94
N ASN A 240 -14.86 -16.71 -4.87
CA ASN A 240 -13.57 -16.05 -4.58
C ASN A 240 -13.39 -14.74 -5.33
N THR A 241 -14.47 -14.11 -5.81
CA THR A 241 -14.38 -12.81 -6.48
C THR A 241 -14.32 -11.67 -5.48
N ILE A 242 -13.47 -10.67 -5.76
CA ILE A 242 -13.39 -9.43 -5.01
C ILE A 242 -13.14 -8.27 -5.97
N SER A 243 -13.98 -7.24 -5.93
CA SER A 243 -13.73 -6.01 -6.70
C SER A 243 -12.40 -5.39 -6.27
N LEU A 244 -11.54 -5.07 -7.24
CA LEU A 244 -10.31 -4.30 -7.01
C LEU A 244 -10.60 -2.80 -7.11
N ASP A 245 -11.26 -2.42 -8.19
CA ASP A 245 -11.63 -1.06 -8.56
C ASP A 245 -12.93 -1.08 -9.42
N GLU A 246 -13.29 0.04 -10.04
CA GLU A 246 -14.51 0.19 -10.86
C GLU A 246 -14.50 -0.69 -12.12
N ASP A 247 -13.32 -1.06 -12.62
CA ASP A 247 -13.18 -1.79 -13.88
C ASP A 247 -12.81 -3.27 -13.67
N THR A 248 -12.16 -3.59 -12.55
CA THR A 248 -11.49 -4.86 -12.33
C THR A 248 -12.03 -5.61 -11.12
N VAL A 249 -12.28 -6.90 -11.32
CA VAL A 249 -12.51 -7.90 -10.28
C VAL A 249 -11.33 -8.87 -10.25
N ILE A 250 -10.83 -9.16 -9.05
CA ILE A 250 -9.87 -10.23 -8.80
C ILE A 250 -10.64 -11.51 -8.50
N ASP A 251 -10.25 -12.63 -9.12
CA ASP A 251 -10.85 -13.94 -8.89
C ASP A 251 -9.79 -15.02 -8.66
N VAL A 252 -10.09 -16.00 -7.80
CA VAL A 252 -9.29 -17.21 -7.61
C VAL A 252 -10.14 -18.42 -8.01
N PRO A 253 -10.23 -18.70 -9.32
CA PRO A 253 -11.10 -19.75 -9.84
C PRO A 253 -10.53 -21.15 -9.57
N GLU A 254 -11.35 -22.18 -9.75
CA GLU A 254 -10.82 -23.56 -9.84
C GLU A 254 -9.80 -23.68 -10.98
N PRO A 255 -8.71 -24.46 -10.80
CA PRO A 255 -8.37 -25.26 -9.61
C PRO A 255 -7.53 -24.50 -8.56
N PHE A 256 -7.32 -23.18 -8.73
CA PHE A 256 -6.43 -22.35 -7.90
C PHE A 256 -7.03 -21.98 -6.54
N ASN A 257 -8.31 -22.24 -6.33
CA ASN A 257 -8.92 -22.22 -5.01
C ASN A 257 -8.33 -23.30 -4.07
N HIS A 258 -7.60 -24.30 -4.56
CA HIS A 258 -6.92 -25.31 -3.74
C HIS A 258 -5.43 -24.97 -3.56
N THR A 259 -4.92 -25.02 -2.31
CA THR A 259 -3.55 -24.61 -1.98
C THR A 259 -2.46 -25.45 -2.63
N GLU A 260 -2.79 -26.67 -3.02
CA GLU A 260 -1.90 -27.56 -3.80
C GLU A 260 -1.65 -27.05 -5.22
N ASN A 261 -2.60 -26.28 -5.77
CA ASN A 261 -2.52 -25.71 -7.13
C ASN A 261 -2.10 -24.24 -7.12
N TYR A 262 -2.35 -23.52 -6.02
CA TYR A 262 -1.97 -22.12 -5.85
C TYR A 262 -1.81 -21.74 -4.37
N CYS A 263 -0.60 -21.32 -4.00
CA CYS A 263 -0.27 -20.81 -2.67
C CYS A 263 0.66 -19.59 -2.72
N ALA A 264 0.71 -18.90 -3.87
CA ALA A 264 1.46 -17.67 -4.01
C ALA A 264 0.87 -16.51 -3.19
N SER A 265 -0.45 -16.54 -2.96
CA SER A 265 -1.15 -15.67 -2.02
C SER A 265 -2.34 -16.41 -1.39
N LEU A 266 -2.73 -16.07 -0.16
CA LEU A 266 -3.72 -16.86 0.61
C LEU A 266 -4.94 -16.06 1.06
N GLY A 267 -5.08 -14.79 0.66
CA GLY A 267 -6.22 -13.93 1.05
C GLY A 267 -7.60 -14.52 0.73
N HIS A 268 -7.73 -15.28 -0.36
CA HIS A 268 -8.99 -15.96 -0.74
C HIS A 268 -9.42 -17.09 0.23
N LYS A 269 -8.63 -17.39 1.26
CA LYS A 269 -8.95 -18.38 2.30
C LYS A 269 -9.59 -17.79 3.56
N ALA A 270 -9.66 -16.47 3.68
CA ALA A 270 -10.32 -15.85 4.82
C ALA A 270 -11.83 -15.90 4.64
N ASN A 271 -12.50 -16.53 5.59
CA ASN A 271 -13.95 -16.67 5.56
C ASN A 271 -14.68 -15.37 5.89
N HIS A 272 -15.96 -15.37 5.56
CA HIS A 272 -16.86 -14.30 5.97
C HIS A 272 -17.13 -14.30 7.47
N SER A 273 -17.30 -13.11 8.05
CA SER A 273 -18.00 -12.88 9.32
C SER A 273 -18.68 -11.51 9.32
N PHE A 274 -19.85 -11.41 9.95
CA PHE A 274 -20.52 -10.13 10.24
C PHE A 274 -19.90 -9.37 11.42
N THR A 275 -19.03 -10.03 12.19
CA THR A 275 -18.20 -9.40 13.23
C THR A 275 -16.73 -9.71 12.96
N PRO A 276 -16.17 -9.23 11.84
CA PRO A 276 -14.85 -9.64 11.39
C PRO A 276 -13.75 -9.03 12.26
N ASN A 277 -12.60 -9.69 12.31
CA ASN A 277 -11.38 -9.18 12.91
C ASN A 277 -10.41 -8.56 11.89
N CYS A 278 -10.69 -8.73 10.60
CA CYS A 278 -9.92 -8.16 9.49
C CYS A 278 -10.84 -7.45 8.47
N LYS A 279 -10.22 -6.63 7.63
CA LYS A 279 -10.85 -6.00 6.46
C LYS A 279 -10.01 -6.25 5.22
N TYR A 280 -10.64 -6.12 4.05
CA TYR A 280 -9.92 -5.91 2.81
C TYR A 280 -9.41 -4.48 2.72
N ASP A 281 -8.22 -4.30 2.19
CA ASP A 281 -7.59 -2.98 2.00
C ASP A 281 -6.74 -2.98 0.72
N PRO A 282 -6.65 -1.87 -0.04
CA PRO A 282 -5.77 -1.78 -1.21
C PRO A 282 -4.30 -2.07 -0.86
N PHE A 283 -3.56 -2.67 -1.80
CA PHE A 283 -2.15 -3.00 -1.60
C PHE A 283 -1.37 -3.00 -2.93
N VAL A 284 -0.20 -2.35 -2.95
CA VAL A 284 0.75 -2.37 -4.07
C VAL A 284 1.85 -3.37 -3.76
N HIS A 285 1.74 -4.57 -4.34
CA HIS A 285 2.68 -5.65 -4.11
C HIS A 285 3.80 -5.64 -5.15
N ALA A 286 5.07 -5.71 -4.73
CA ALA A 286 6.21 -5.74 -5.66
C ALA A 286 6.17 -6.88 -6.67
N ARG A 287 5.57 -8.02 -6.30
CA ARG A 287 5.29 -9.15 -7.21
C ARG A 287 3.97 -9.01 -7.99
N PHE A 288 2.85 -8.78 -7.32
CA PHE A 288 1.52 -8.93 -7.95
C PHE A 288 0.95 -7.63 -8.54
N GLY A 289 1.62 -6.50 -8.31
CA GLY A 289 1.13 -5.16 -8.62
C GLY A 289 -0.03 -4.74 -7.71
N PRO A 290 -0.93 -3.88 -8.19
CA PRO A 290 -2.11 -3.45 -7.44
C PRO A 290 -3.07 -4.62 -7.20
N ILE A 291 -3.32 -4.94 -5.94
CA ILE A 291 -4.21 -5.99 -5.44
C ILE A 291 -4.93 -5.50 -4.18
N LYS A 292 -5.64 -6.40 -3.50
CA LYS A 292 -6.09 -6.19 -2.12
C LYS A 292 -5.26 -7.03 -1.14
N CYS A 293 -5.28 -6.66 0.12
CA CYS A 293 -4.72 -7.41 1.23
C CYS A 293 -5.78 -7.61 2.32
N ILE A 294 -5.48 -8.51 3.26
CA ILE A 294 -6.21 -8.67 4.50
C ILE A 294 -5.44 -7.94 5.60
N ARG A 295 -6.10 -6.98 6.23
CA ARG A 295 -5.55 -6.14 7.29
C ARG A 295 -6.37 -6.26 8.56
N THR A 296 -5.72 -6.42 9.70
CA THR A 296 -6.42 -6.53 10.99
C THR A 296 -7.14 -5.22 11.36
N ILE A 297 -8.35 -5.32 11.89
CA ILE A 297 -9.14 -4.18 12.43
C ILE A 297 -8.83 -3.98 13.92
N ARG A 298 -8.52 -5.08 14.61
CA ARG A 298 -8.12 -5.13 16.02
C ARG A 298 -6.93 -6.06 16.18
N ALA A 299 -6.31 -6.09 17.36
CA ALA A 299 -5.33 -7.11 17.67
C ALA A 299 -5.95 -8.53 17.52
N VAL A 300 -5.17 -9.45 16.98
CA VAL A 300 -5.51 -10.87 16.80
C VAL A 300 -4.45 -11.73 17.46
N GLN A 301 -4.87 -12.86 18.02
CA GLN A 301 -3.96 -13.80 18.66
C GLN A 301 -3.44 -14.83 17.66
N LYS A 302 -2.28 -15.39 17.95
CA LYS A 302 -1.82 -16.61 17.29
C LYS A 302 -2.92 -17.69 17.32
N ASP A 303 -3.04 -18.39 16.20
CA ASP A 303 -4.03 -19.43 15.92
C ASP A 303 -5.49 -18.94 15.91
N GLU A 304 -5.74 -17.62 15.97
CA GLU A 304 -7.06 -17.03 15.73
C GLU A 304 -7.42 -17.09 14.24
N GLU A 305 -8.66 -17.48 13.92
CA GLU A 305 -9.19 -17.46 12.54
C GLU A 305 -9.40 -16.01 12.08
N LEU A 306 -8.82 -15.66 10.94
CA LEU A 306 -8.95 -14.37 10.29
C LEU A 306 -10.20 -14.36 9.41
N THR A 307 -11.11 -13.45 9.71
CA THR A 307 -12.39 -13.31 9.01
C THR A 307 -12.58 -11.87 8.54
N VAL A 308 -13.31 -11.72 7.44
CA VAL A 308 -13.55 -10.45 6.75
C VAL A 308 -15.04 -10.29 6.44
N ALA A 309 -15.52 -9.05 6.33
CA ALA A 309 -16.85 -8.80 5.78
C ALA A 309 -16.78 -8.84 4.25
N TYR A 310 -17.55 -9.73 3.61
CA TYR A 310 -17.54 -9.85 2.14
C TYR A 310 -18.22 -8.66 1.45
N GLY A 311 -19.11 -7.97 2.17
CA GLY A 311 -19.69 -6.72 1.67
C GLY A 311 -20.65 -6.88 0.50
N TYR A 312 -21.32 -8.03 0.37
CA TYR A 312 -22.43 -8.17 -0.58
C TYR A 312 -23.51 -7.14 -0.29
N ASP A 313 -24.17 -6.64 -1.33
CA ASP A 313 -25.23 -5.65 -1.19
C ASP A 313 -26.44 -6.25 -0.46
N HIS A 314 -26.84 -5.58 0.63
CA HIS A 314 -27.99 -5.99 1.45
C HIS A 314 -29.31 -5.41 0.94
N GLU A 315 -29.25 -4.44 0.03
CA GLU A 315 -30.43 -3.85 -0.58
C GLU A 315 -30.93 -4.72 -1.75
N PRO A 316 -32.24 -4.96 -1.86
CA PRO A 316 -32.79 -5.75 -2.96
C PRO A 316 -32.70 -4.97 -4.27
N SER A 317 -32.04 -5.55 -5.28
CA SER A 317 -32.14 -5.15 -6.69
C SER A 317 -33.50 -5.56 -7.25
N GLY A 318 -34.57 -4.90 -6.80
CA GLY A 318 -35.95 -5.16 -7.25
C GLY A 318 -36.72 -6.19 -6.40
N LYS A 319 -37.21 -7.28 -7.01
CA LYS A 319 -38.14 -8.24 -6.37
C LYS A 319 -37.47 -9.48 -5.74
N SER A 320 -36.17 -9.62 -5.93
CA SER A 320 -35.31 -10.63 -5.31
C SER A 320 -34.55 -9.95 -4.18
N GLY A 321 -34.44 -10.60 -3.01
CA GLY A 321 -33.67 -10.11 -1.84
C GLY A 321 -32.18 -9.84 -2.14
N PRO A 322 -31.32 -9.74 -1.10
CA PRO A 322 -29.89 -9.48 -1.25
C PRO A 322 -29.23 -10.36 -2.32
N GLU A 323 -28.39 -9.78 -3.17
CA GLU A 323 -27.58 -10.51 -4.16
C GLU A 323 -26.35 -11.11 -3.45
N ALA A 324 -26.56 -12.28 -2.86
CA ALA A 324 -25.56 -13.01 -2.09
C ALA A 324 -25.81 -14.52 -2.18
N PRO A 325 -24.85 -15.39 -1.80
CA PRO A 325 -25.11 -16.81 -1.65
C PRO A 325 -26.15 -17.11 -0.57
N ASP A 326 -26.83 -18.26 -0.65
CA ASP A 326 -27.86 -18.65 0.33
C ASP A 326 -27.32 -18.75 1.76
N TRP A 327 -26.09 -19.26 1.94
CA TRP A 327 -25.43 -19.33 3.25
C TRP A 327 -25.27 -17.93 3.88
N TYR A 328 -24.89 -16.93 3.08
CA TYR A 328 -24.72 -15.55 3.54
C TYR A 328 -26.06 -14.94 3.95
N LYS A 329 -27.11 -15.14 3.14
CA LYS A 329 -28.45 -14.62 3.46
C LYS A 329 -29.00 -15.26 4.75
N GLN A 330 -28.68 -16.52 5.01
CA GLN A 330 -29.05 -17.18 6.25
C GLN A 330 -28.31 -16.56 7.44
N GLU A 331 -26.98 -16.45 7.38
CA GLU A 331 -26.19 -15.85 8.46
C GLU A 331 -26.56 -14.39 8.72
N LEU A 332 -26.91 -13.63 7.68
CA LEU A 332 -27.37 -12.24 7.81
C LEU A 332 -28.65 -12.15 8.66
N ARG A 333 -29.62 -13.03 8.41
CA ARG A 333 -30.88 -13.07 9.20
C ARG A 333 -30.59 -13.39 10.66
N GLU A 334 -29.78 -14.42 10.91
CA GLU A 334 -29.40 -14.82 12.28
C GLU A 334 -28.62 -13.71 13.00
N PHE A 335 -27.74 -12.98 12.29
CA PHE A 335 -27.03 -11.83 12.84
C PHE A 335 -27.98 -10.69 13.22
N GLN A 336 -28.91 -10.33 12.34
CA GLN A 336 -29.91 -9.28 12.58
C GLN A 336 -30.82 -9.61 13.77
N GLU A 337 -31.24 -10.88 13.91
CA GLU A 337 -32.02 -11.36 15.06
C GLU A 337 -31.25 -11.19 16.37
N ARG A 338 -29.98 -11.62 16.42
CA ARG A 338 -29.11 -11.45 17.61
C ARG A 338 -28.90 -10.00 18.00
N GLU A 339 -28.71 -9.11 17.02
CA GLU A 339 -28.53 -7.67 17.27
C GLU A 339 -29.82 -7.02 17.76
N ALA A 340 -30.99 -7.43 17.25
CA ALA A 340 -32.28 -6.98 17.76
C ALA A 340 -32.47 -7.40 19.22
N GLU A 341 -32.16 -8.65 19.57
CA GLU A 341 -32.23 -9.13 20.95
C GLU A 341 -31.28 -8.38 21.90
N ARG A 342 -30.06 -8.04 21.45
CA ARG A 342 -29.10 -7.23 22.24
C ARG A 342 -29.65 -5.83 22.52
N ARG A 343 -30.16 -5.15 21.49
CA ARG A 343 -30.75 -3.80 21.64
C ARG A 343 -31.94 -3.78 22.60
N VAL A 344 -32.73 -4.86 22.62
CA VAL A 344 -33.82 -5.01 23.59
C VAL A 344 -33.29 -5.21 25.01
N LYS A 345 -32.17 -5.93 25.20
CA LYS A 345 -31.57 -6.13 26.53
C LYS A 345 -30.89 -4.88 27.08
N ASP A 346 -30.26 -4.08 26.23
CA ASP A 346 -29.56 -2.85 26.63
C ASP A 346 -30.51 -1.65 26.87
N SER A 347 -31.81 -1.81 26.61
CA SER A 347 -32.85 -0.79 26.83
C SER A 347 -33.65 -0.98 28.12
N TYR A 348 -33.30 -1.97 28.95
CA TYR A 348 -33.77 -2.16 30.33
C TYR A 348 -32.61 -2.00 31.31
#